data_AF-A0A7J4MUN8-F1
#
_entry.id   AF-A0A7J4MUN8-F1
#
_cell.length_a   1.000
_cell.length_b   1.000
_cell.length_c   1.000
_cell.angle_alpha   90.00
_cell.angle_beta   90.00
_cell.angle_gamma   90.00
#
_symmetry.space_group_name_H-M   'P 1'
#
loop_
_entity.id
_entity.type
_entity.pdbx_description
1 polymer ?
#
loop_
_entity_poly.entity_id
_entity_poly.type
_entity_poly.pdbx_seq_one_letter_code
_entity_poly.pdbx_strand_id
1 'polypeptide(L)'
;MDLIKIVSCLEEGNIIHCGGNIRDTYHELSERALELNLKPALVYLVSPMPLKAGLLEIIRAHEPGAQEKLTITEIMTAIASLERETWVFMDHFEDLTGKAAGKYLWLHTHGRVNYMAGLTGTFRGEVQPFYSTFRKLNPSGCLDGDSVDVTVTVMAIISVFASLCYLRVGLEYGLLATSTIWFALIVFRTINYIVR
;
A
#
# COMPACT_ATOMS: atom_id res chain seq x y z
N MET A 1 -6.74 27.03 -2.89
CA MET A 1 -5.43 26.33 -2.91
C MET A 1 -4.60 26.97 -4.03
N ASP A 2 -3.27 27.08 -3.94
CA ASP A 2 -2.50 27.76 -5.00
C ASP A 2 -2.36 26.84 -6.23
N LEU A 3 -3.11 27.15 -7.30
CA LEU A 3 -3.19 26.37 -8.53
C LEU A 3 -1.83 26.21 -9.21
N ILE A 4 -0.97 27.23 -9.17
CA ILE A 4 0.35 27.20 -9.81
C ILE A 4 1.24 26.16 -9.12
N LYS A 5 1.17 26.11 -7.80
CA LYS A 5 1.89 25.12 -7.00
C LYS A 5 1.39 23.70 -7.26
N ILE A 6 0.08 23.52 -7.44
CA ILE A 6 -0.53 22.21 -7.75
C ILE A 6 -0.05 21.71 -9.11
N VAL A 7 -0.10 22.57 -10.14
CA VAL A 7 0.39 22.25 -11.50
C VAL A 7 1.86 21.86 -11.46
N SER A 8 2.71 22.66 -10.82
CA SER A 8 4.14 22.35 -10.69
C SER A 8 4.39 21.04 -9.95
N CYS A 9 3.62 20.73 -8.91
CA CYS A 9 3.77 19.47 -8.20
C CYS A 9 3.24 18.26 -9.00
N LEU A 10 2.23 18.43 -9.85
CA LEU A 10 1.70 17.39 -10.73
C LEU A 10 2.64 17.06 -11.89
N GLU A 11 3.38 18.05 -12.38
CA GLU A 11 4.46 17.83 -13.36
C GLU A 11 5.63 17.03 -12.75
N GLU A 12 5.88 17.18 -11.45
CA GLU A 12 6.92 16.43 -10.72
C GLU A 12 6.49 15.02 -10.31
N GLY A 13 5.17 14.76 -10.15
CA GLY A 13 4.65 13.43 -9.79
C GLY A 13 3.28 13.46 -9.11
N ASN A 14 2.99 12.42 -8.32
CA ASN A 14 1.69 12.27 -7.66
C ASN A 14 1.56 13.20 -6.44
N ILE A 15 0.37 13.74 -6.22
CA ILE A 15 0.07 14.63 -5.08
C ILE A 15 -1.18 14.19 -4.32
N ILE A 16 -1.15 14.28 -2.99
CA ILE A 16 -2.28 13.93 -2.14
C ILE A 16 -2.68 15.11 -1.25
N HIS A 17 -3.97 15.39 -1.23
CA HIS A 17 -4.60 16.39 -0.37
C HIS A 17 -5.41 15.68 0.71
N CYS A 18 -5.06 15.93 1.98
CA CYS A 18 -5.70 15.30 3.12
C CYS A 18 -6.74 16.25 3.74
N GLY A 19 -7.94 15.74 4.00
CA GLY A 19 -9.05 16.46 4.64
C GLY A 19 -9.94 17.27 3.71
N GLY A 20 -9.94 16.98 2.40
CA GLY A 20 -10.74 17.73 1.43
C GLY A 20 -11.04 16.97 0.15
N ASN A 21 -12.03 17.47 -0.59
CA ASN A 21 -12.43 16.99 -1.90
C ASN A 21 -11.65 17.75 -3.00
N ILE A 22 -11.26 17.06 -4.07
CA ILE A 22 -10.45 17.60 -5.17
C ILE A 22 -11.29 18.15 -6.31
N ARG A 23 -12.59 17.82 -6.37
CA ARG A 23 -13.54 18.28 -7.39
C ARG A 23 -13.42 19.77 -7.69
N ASP A 24 -13.36 20.61 -6.65
CA ASP A 24 -13.27 22.06 -6.84
C ASP A 24 -11.95 22.44 -7.52
N THR A 25 -10.84 21.79 -7.13
CA THR A 25 -9.54 21.98 -7.78
C THR A 25 -9.55 21.50 -9.23
N TYR A 26 -10.21 20.37 -9.51
CA TYR A 26 -10.37 19.88 -10.88
C TYR A 26 -11.18 20.86 -11.74
N HIS A 27 -12.31 21.37 -11.22
CA HIS A 27 -13.13 22.34 -11.94
C HIS A 27 -12.34 23.61 -12.25
N GLU A 28 -11.67 24.20 -11.26
CA GLU A 28 -10.83 25.38 -11.45
C GLU A 28 -9.71 25.14 -12.48
N LEU A 29 -9.03 23.99 -12.44
CA LEU A 29 -8.00 23.64 -13.42
C LEU A 29 -8.57 23.39 -14.81
N SER A 30 -9.74 22.76 -14.91
CA SER A 30 -10.38 22.46 -16.19
C SER A 30 -10.85 23.74 -16.90
N GLU A 31 -11.39 24.71 -16.16
CA GLU A 31 -11.81 26.00 -16.71
C GLU A 31 -10.60 26.83 -17.17
N ARG A 32 -9.50 26.76 -16.42
CA ARG A 32 -8.27 27.53 -16.69
C ARG A 32 -7.22 26.76 -17.49
N ALA A 33 -7.55 25.58 -18.01
CA ALA A 33 -6.61 24.74 -18.73
C ALA A 33 -6.02 25.44 -19.97
N LEU A 34 -6.84 26.27 -20.63
CA LEU A 34 -6.45 27.01 -21.83
C LEU A 34 -5.58 28.23 -21.50
N GLU A 35 -5.82 28.87 -20.35
CA GLU A 35 -4.98 29.98 -19.85
C GLU A 35 -3.60 29.48 -19.38
N LEU A 36 -3.59 28.30 -18.75
CA LEU A 36 -2.39 27.68 -18.19
C LEU A 36 -1.59 26.86 -19.22
N ASN A 37 -2.04 26.82 -20.48
CA ASN A 37 -1.45 26.00 -21.56
C ASN A 37 -1.20 24.53 -21.15
N LEU A 38 -2.17 23.94 -20.45
CA LEU A 38 -2.05 22.56 -19.99
C LEU A 38 -2.05 21.60 -21.18
N LYS A 39 -0.88 21.00 -21.43
CA LYS A 39 -0.71 19.88 -22.36
C LYS A 39 -1.31 18.56 -21.89
N PRO A 40 -1.41 18.20 -20.60
CA PRO A 40 -1.95 16.89 -20.21
C PRO A 40 -3.47 16.81 -20.40
N ALA A 41 -3.99 15.59 -20.49
CA ALA A 41 -5.44 15.33 -20.46
C ALA A 41 -5.91 15.25 -18.99
N LEU A 42 -6.93 16.01 -18.63
CA LEU A 42 -7.47 16.05 -17.27
C LEU A 42 -8.64 15.07 -17.16
N VAL A 43 -8.63 14.24 -16.12
CA VAL A 43 -9.68 13.24 -15.86
C VAL A 43 -10.08 13.29 -14.40
N TYR A 44 -11.38 13.38 -14.13
CA TYR A 44 -11.90 13.36 -12.76
C TYR A 44 -12.63 12.05 -12.47
N LEU A 45 -12.23 11.41 -11.38
CA LEU A 45 -12.81 10.19 -10.84
C LEU A 45 -13.43 10.51 -9.47
N VAL A 46 -14.75 10.40 -9.38
CA VAL A 46 -15.48 10.59 -8.12
C VAL A 46 -15.05 9.56 -7.06
N SER A 47 -14.73 8.34 -7.50
CA SER A 47 -14.14 7.31 -6.64
C SER A 47 -13.16 6.47 -7.47
N PRO A 48 -12.07 5.98 -6.89
CA PRO A 48 -11.15 5.05 -7.56
C PRO A 48 -11.79 3.69 -7.86
N MET A 49 -12.98 3.41 -7.31
CA MET A 49 -13.71 2.18 -7.51
C MET A 49 -15.09 2.46 -8.12
N PRO A 50 -15.57 1.61 -9.05
CA PRO A 50 -14.95 0.39 -9.56
C PRO A 50 -13.85 0.67 -10.59
N LEU A 51 -12.72 -0.02 -10.46
CA LEU A 51 -11.51 0.18 -11.27
C LEU A 51 -11.76 0.23 -12.79
N LYS A 52 -12.57 -0.70 -13.33
CA LYS A 52 -12.82 -0.74 -14.79
C LYS A 52 -13.49 0.55 -15.28
N ALA A 53 -14.42 1.12 -14.51
CA ALA A 53 -15.06 2.37 -14.87
C ALA A 53 -14.04 3.52 -14.86
N GLY A 54 -13.21 3.62 -13.82
CA GLY A 54 -12.19 4.65 -13.74
C GLY A 54 -11.15 4.58 -14.87
N LEU A 55 -10.72 3.38 -15.26
CA LEU A 55 -9.83 3.19 -16.40
C LEU A 55 -10.49 3.53 -17.74
N LEU A 56 -11.79 3.24 -17.89
CA LEU A 56 -12.54 3.63 -19.08
C LEU A 56 -12.69 5.15 -19.21
N GLU A 57 -12.86 5.87 -18.10
CA GLU A 57 -12.88 7.35 -18.13
C GLU A 57 -11.53 7.93 -18.56
N ILE A 58 -10.41 7.31 -18.15
CA ILE A 58 -9.07 7.73 -18.57
C ILE A 58 -8.86 7.56 -20.08
N ILE A 59 -9.24 6.42 -20.64
CA ILE A 59 -9.10 6.19 -22.09
C ILE A 59 -10.08 7.07 -22.88
N ARG A 60 -11.31 7.30 -22.38
CA ARG A 60 -12.31 8.17 -23.04
C ARG A 60 -11.85 9.63 -23.17
N ALA A 61 -11.01 10.11 -22.24
CA ALA A 61 -10.42 11.44 -22.34
C ALA A 61 -9.47 11.59 -23.54
N HIS A 62 -8.98 10.49 -24.11
CA HIS A 62 -8.13 10.46 -25.30
C HIS A 62 -8.89 9.98 -26.53
N GLU A 63 -9.70 8.94 -26.35
CA GLU A 63 -10.48 8.26 -27.39
C GLU A 63 -11.95 8.14 -26.95
N PRO A 64 -12.80 9.14 -27.28
CA PRO A 64 -14.20 9.17 -26.84
C PRO A 64 -15.06 7.99 -27.36
N GLY A 65 -14.54 7.18 -28.30
CA GLY A 65 -15.18 5.99 -28.85
C GLY A 65 -14.68 4.65 -28.28
N ALA A 66 -13.88 4.65 -27.21
CA ALA A 66 -13.29 3.43 -26.64
C ALA A 66 -14.37 2.39 -26.23
N GLN A 67 -14.19 1.13 -26.64
CA GLN A 67 -15.17 0.07 -26.43
C GLN A 67 -15.22 -0.42 -24.98
N GLU A 68 -16.42 -0.52 -24.40
CA GLU A 68 -16.64 -1.02 -23.04
C GLU A 68 -16.29 -2.52 -22.84
N LYS A 69 -16.12 -3.27 -23.94
CA LYS A 69 -15.83 -4.71 -23.92
C LYS A 69 -14.38 -5.05 -23.60
N LEU A 70 -13.47 -4.08 -23.59
CA LEU A 70 -12.06 -4.31 -23.29
C LEU A 70 -11.87 -4.87 -21.86
N THR A 71 -10.90 -5.75 -21.72
CA THR A 71 -10.42 -6.25 -20.44
C THR A 71 -9.60 -5.17 -19.73
N ILE A 72 -9.46 -5.28 -18.40
CA ILE A 72 -8.69 -4.29 -17.62
C ILE A 72 -7.24 -4.18 -18.12
N THR A 73 -6.63 -5.31 -18.48
CA THR A 73 -5.24 -5.33 -18.97
C THR A 73 -5.10 -4.61 -20.32
N GLU A 74 -6.04 -4.83 -21.25
CA GLU A 74 -6.04 -4.15 -22.55
C GLU A 74 -6.21 -2.63 -22.38
N ILE A 75 -7.11 -2.20 -21.49
CA ILE A 75 -7.30 -0.77 -21.20
C ILE A 75 -6.01 -0.20 -20.59
N MET A 76 -5.36 -0.90 -19.66
CA MET A 76 -4.11 -0.44 -19.06
C MET A 76 -2.97 -0.33 -20.10
N THR A 77 -2.84 -1.29 -21.00
CA THR A 77 -1.83 -1.22 -22.07
C THR A 77 -2.11 -0.09 -23.05
N ALA A 78 -3.38 0.16 -23.37
CA ALA A 78 -3.78 1.28 -24.23
C ALA A 78 -3.41 2.61 -23.56
N ILE A 79 -3.73 2.78 -22.27
CA ILE A 79 -3.36 3.98 -21.50
C ILE A 79 -1.84 4.15 -21.45
N ALA A 80 -1.08 3.07 -21.21
CA ALA A 80 0.38 3.13 -21.18
C ALA A 80 1.01 3.49 -22.53
N SER A 81 0.32 3.21 -23.65
CA SER A 81 0.77 3.56 -24.99
C SER A 81 0.43 4.98 -25.43
N LEU A 82 -0.28 5.76 -24.61
CA LEU A 82 -0.65 7.14 -24.94
C LEU A 82 0.59 8.05 -24.98
N GLU A 83 0.70 8.86 -26.02
CA GLU A 83 1.79 9.84 -26.14
C GLU A 83 1.61 11.02 -25.17
N ARG A 84 0.36 11.38 -24.90
CA ARG A 84 -0.04 12.52 -24.06
C ARG A 84 -0.07 12.11 -22.59
N GLU A 85 0.49 12.96 -21.74
CA GLU A 85 0.41 12.80 -20.29
C GLU A 85 -1.03 12.97 -19.80
N THR A 86 -1.43 12.19 -18.79
CA THR A 86 -2.76 12.24 -18.20
C THR A 86 -2.67 12.60 -16.72
N TRP A 87 -3.46 13.58 -16.29
CA TRP A 87 -3.63 13.90 -14.89
C TRP A 87 -5.00 13.42 -14.40
N VAL A 88 -4.97 12.53 -13.42
CA VAL A 88 -6.16 11.88 -12.88
C VAL A 88 -6.41 12.39 -11.47
N PHE A 89 -7.55 13.04 -11.29
CA PHE A 89 -8.02 13.59 -10.03
C PHE A 89 -8.99 12.58 -9.42
N MET A 90 -8.64 11.99 -8.27
CA MET A 90 -9.45 10.99 -7.59
C MET A 90 -9.88 11.48 -6.21
N ASP A 91 -11.18 11.46 -5.97
CA ASP A 91 -11.71 11.57 -4.60
C ASP A 91 -11.80 10.20 -3.94
N HIS A 92 -11.98 10.20 -2.62
CA HIS A 92 -12.17 8.99 -1.82
C HIS A 92 -11.06 7.95 -2.00
N PHE A 93 -9.80 8.40 -1.88
CA PHE A 93 -8.64 7.50 -1.98
C PHE A 93 -8.72 6.34 -0.98
N GLU A 94 -9.38 6.53 0.16
CA GLU A 94 -9.65 5.51 1.17
C GLU A 94 -10.39 4.25 0.64
N ASP A 95 -11.15 4.36 -0.45
CA ASP A 95 -11.92 3.26 -1.04
C ASP A 95 -11.04 2.28 -1.84
N LEU A 96 -9.79 2.64 -2.09
CA LEU A 96 -8.90 1.88 -2.94
C LEU A 96 -8.55 0.52 -2.30
N THR A 97 -8.62 -0.53 -3.11
CA THR A 97 -8.20 -1.89 -2.71
C THR A 97 -6.74 -2.13 -3.11
N GLY A 98 -6.01 -3.01 -2.42
CA GLY A 98 -4.61 -3.30 -2.76
C GLY A 98 -4.41 -3.74 -4.22
N LYS A 99 -5.34 -4.53 -4.77
CA LYS A 99 -5.32 -4.95 -6.18
C LYS A 99 -5.52 -3.78 -7.16
N ALA A 100 -6.38 -2.82 -6.83
CA ALA A 100 -6.60 -1.65 -7.66
C ALA A 100 -5.41 -0.67 -7.55
N ALA A 101 -4.90 -0.46 -6.33
CA ALA A 101 -3.70 0.34 -6.08
C ALA A 101 -2.50 -0.13 -6.88
N GLY A 102 -2.25 -1.45 -6.92
CA GLY A 102 -1.17 -2.02 -7.74
C GLY A 102 -1.30 -1.71 -9.24
N LYS A 103 -2.54 -1.61 -9.75
CA LYS A 103 -2.78 -1.28 -11.16
C LYS A 103 -2.61 0.22 -11.46
N TYR A 104 -3.07 1.10 -10.58
CA TYR A 104 -2.81 2.54 -10.70
C TYR A 104 -1.33 2.86 -10.55
N LEU A 105 -0.62 2.18 -9.63
CA LEU A 105 0.83 2.28 -9.50
C LEU A 105 1.55 1.81 -10.77
N TRP A 106 1.10 0.71 -11.38
CA TRP A 106 1.64 0.25 -12.65
C TRP A 106 1.45 1.30 -13.75
N LEU A 107 0.29 1.95 -13.81
CA LEU A 107 0.02 3.04 -14.75
C LEU A 107 0.82 4.30 -14.48
N HIS A 108 1.14 4.62 -13.22
CA HIS A 108 2.05 5.71 -12.89
C HIS A 108 3.48 5.44 -13.36
N THR A 109 3.93 4.19 -13.22
CA THR A 109 5.32 3.80 -13.49
C THR A 109 5.58 3.51 -14.97
N HIS A 110 4.61 2.95 -15.68
CA HIS A 110 4.75 2.55 -17.08
C HIS A 110 3.96 3.45 -18.04
N GLY A 111 2.91 4.08 -17.55
CA GLY A 111 2.16 5.09 -18.29
C GLY A 111 2.57 6.50 -17.84
N ARG A 112 2.28 7.49 -18.68
CA ARG A 112 2.48 8.91 -18.34
C ARG A 112 1.28 9.43 -17.56
N VAL A 113 0.98 8.80 -16.42
CA VAL A 113 -0.20 9.12 -15.61
C VAL A 113 0.23 9.63 -14.24
N ASN A 114 -0.13 10.87 -13.95
CA ASN A 114 0.06 11.51 -12.65
C ASN A 114 -1.28 11.66 -11.94
N TYR A 115 -1.27 11.47 -10.62
CA TYR A 115 -2.48 11.39 -9.82
C TYR A 115 -2.55 12.50 -8.78
N MET A 116 -3.71 13.14 -8.69
CA MET A 116 -4.10 13.97 -7.56
C MET A 116 -5.16 13.24 -6.74
N ALA A 117 -4.87 12.90 -5.49
CA ALA A 117 -5.74 12.08 -4.65
C ALA A 117 -6.24 12.81 -3.41
N GLY A 118 -7.51 12.60 -3.09
CA GLY A 118 -8.23 13.26 -2.00
C GLY A 118 -8.45 12.23 -0.91
N LEU A 119 -7.85 12.47 0.24
CA LEU A 119 -7.89 11.54 1.37
C LEU A 119 -8.72 12.16 2.49
N THR A 120 -9.90 11.59 2.75
CA THR A 120 -10.80 12.10 3.80
C THR A 120 -10.68 11.31 5.09
N GLY A 121 -10.15 10.09 5.03
CA GLY A 121 -10.03 9.20 6.18
C GLY A 121 -8.73 8.37 6.18
N THR A 122 -8.76 7.25 6.90
CA THR A 122 -7.66 6.29 6.92
C THR A 122 -7.77 5.34 5.73
N PHE A 123 -6.65 5.07 5.06
CA PHE A 123 -6.59 4.09 3.98
C PHE A 123 -6.08 2.73 4.49
N ARG A 124 -6.24 1.69 3.67
CA ARG A 124 -5.80 0.32 4.01
C ARG A 124 -4.30 0.18 3.82
N GLY A 125 -3.61 -0.49 4.74
CA GLY A 125 -2.15 -0.72 4.65
C GLY A 125 -1.69 -1.41 3.34
N GLU A 126 -2.55 -2.20 2.71
CA GLU A 126 -2.28 -2.81 1.38
C GLU A 126 -2.04 -1.78 0.26
N VAL A 127 -2.53 -0.55 0.42
CA VAL A 127 -2.42 0.55 -0.56
C VAL A 127 -1.13 1.36 -0.33
N GLN A 128 -0.43 1.12 0.77
CA GLN A 128 0.79 1.84 1.16
C GLN A 128 1.84 1.97 0.02
N PRO A 129 2.10 0.94 -0.81
CA PRO A 129 3.08 1.06 -1.89
C PRO A 129 2.69 2.08 -2.98
N PHE A 130 1.39 2.30 -3.19
CA PHE A 130 0.91 3.35 -4.10
C PHE A 130 0.91 4.70 -3.38
N TYR A 131 0.42 4.75 -2.14
CA TYR A 131 0.39 5.96 -1.31
C TYR A 131 1.78 6.59 -1.13
N SER A 132 2.84 5.78 -1.00
CA SER A 132 4.22 6.28 -0.86
C SER A 132 4.75 7.04 -2.07
N THR A 133 4.12 6.93 -3.24
CA THR A 133 4.45 7.73 -4.43
C THR A 133 3.92 9.16 -4.36
N PHE A 134 3.00 9.45 -3.44
CA PHE A 134 2.33 10.75 -3.36
C PHE A 134 3.09 11.73 -2.48
N ARG A 135 3.30 12.94 -3.00
CA ARG A 135 3.74 14.10 -2.23
C ARG A 135 2.54 14.73 -1.51
N LYS A 136 2.65 14.91 -0.19
CA LYS A 136 1.58 15.47 0.64
C LYS A 136 1.55 16.99 0.50
N LEU A 137 0.43 17.56 0.03
CA LEU A 137 0.24 19.01 -0.04
C LEU A 137 -0.04 19.63 1.34
N ASN A 138 -0.70 18.88 2.22
CA ASN A 138 -0.98 19.27 3.59
C ASN A 138 -0.67 18.11 4.56
N PRO A 139 0.60 17.95 4.98
CA PRO A 139 1.01 16.82 5.81
C PRO A 139 0.31 16.78 7.17
N SER A 140 -0.02 17.94 7.75
CA SER A 140 -0.73 18.03 9.03
C SER A 140 -2.16 17.47 9.01
N GLY A 141 -2.78 17.36 7.83
CA GLY A 141 -4.12 16.81 7.68
C GLY A 141 -4.15 15.30 7.43
N CYS A 142 -3.00 14.68 7.17
CA CYS A 142 -2.95 13.26 6.84
C CYS A 142 -2.93 12.44 8.13
N LEU A 143 -4.00 11.68 8.36
CA LEU A 143 -4.01 10.58 9.31
C LEU A 143 -3.17 9.46 8.69
N ASP A 144 -1.85 9.62 8.76
CA ASP A 144 -0.92 8.56 8.38
C ASP A 144 -1.27 7.36 9.26
N GLY A 145 -1.87 6.36 8.62
CA GLY A 145 -2.15 5.09 9.24
C GLY A 145 -0.81 4.43 9.55
N ASP A 146 -0.24 4.76 10.71
CA ASP A 146 0.65 3.87 11.45
C ASP A 146 -0.18 2.65 11.87
N SER A 147 -0.65 1.88 10.88
CA SER A 147 -1.04 0.51 11.08
C SER A 147 0.24 -0.27 11.29
N VAL A 148 0.88 -0.06 12.44
CA VAL A 148 1.79 -1.04 13.03
C VAL A 148 0.99 -2.33 13.01
N ASP A 149 1.46 -3.31 12.23
CA ASP A 149 0.78 -4.59 12.10
C ASP A 149 0.81 -5.28 13.47
N VAL A 150 -0.23 -5.01 14.27
CA VAL A 150 -0.38 -5.49 15.65
C VAL A 150 -0.28 -7.02 15.66
N THR A 151 -0.71 -7.66 14.57
CA THR A 151 -0.60 -9.10 14.34
C THR A 151 0.85 -9.58 14.42
N VAL A 152 1.78 -8.89 13.75
CA VAL A 152 3.21 -9.26 13.74
C VAL A 152 3.83 -9.07 15.13
N THR A 153 3.50 -7.96 15.79
CA THR A 153 4.00 -7.66 17.14
C THR A 153 3.48 -8.67 18.17
N VAL A 154 2.19 -9.03 18.10
CA VAL A 154 1.58 -10.03 18.97
C VAL A 154 2.16 -11.42 18.71
N MET A 155 2.35 -11.81 17.44
CA MET A 155 2.98 -13.09 17.09
C MET A 155 4.42 -13.19 17.59
N ALA A 156 5.20 -12.10 17.52
CA ALA A 156 6.55 -12.05 18.06
C ALA A 156 6.56 -12.26 19.59
N ILE A 157 5.65 -11.62 20.32
CA ILE A 157 5.51 -11.78 21.78
C ILE A 157 5.14 -13.23 22.13
N ILE A 158 4.18 -13.83 21.41
CA ILE A 158 3.78 -15.23 21.60
C ILE A 158 4.96 -16.17 21.34
N SER A 159 5.74 -15.93 20.29
CA SER A 159 6.91 -16.74 19.95
C SER A 159 8.00 -16.69 21.05
N VAL A 160 8.29 -15.50 21.57
CA VAL A 160 9.23 -15.33 22.69
C VAL A 160 8.71 -16.05 23.94
N PHE A 161 7.43 -15.91 24.26
CA PHE A 161 6.84 -16.57 25.43
C PHE A 161 6.86 -18.10 25.29
N ALA A 162 6.52 -18.63 24.12
CA ALA A 162 6.59 -20.06 23.83
C ALA A 162 8.03 -20.60 23.93
N SER A 163 9.02 -19.84 23.43
CA SER A 163 10.43 -20.19 23.53
C SER A 163 10.90 -20.25 24.99
N LEU A 164 10.53 -19.27 25.82
CA LEU A 164 10.86 -19.26 27.25
C LEU A 164 10.22 -20.44 28.00
N CYS A 165 8.96 -20.76 27.71
CA CYS A 165 8.29 -21.93 28.27
C CYS A 165 9.00 -23.23 27.89
N TYR A 166 9.36 -23.39 26.61
CA TYR A 166 10.04 -24.59 26.12
C TYR A 166 11.43 -24.74 26.73
N LEU A 167 12.18 -23.64 26.85
CA LEU A 167 13.52 -23.63 27.43
C LEU A 167 13.47 -23.99 28.92
N ARG A 168 12.50 -23.46 29.68
CA ARG A 168 12.31 -23.79 31.10
C ARG A 168 12.00 -25.27 31.31
N VAL A 169 11.05 -25.80 30.55
CA VAL A 169 10.64 -27.21 30.62
C VAL A 169 11.78 -28.13 30.19
N GLY A 170 12.50 -27.79 29.12
CA GLY A 170 13.66 -28.54 28.65
C GLY A 170 14.81 -28.58 29.67
N LEU A 171 15.04 -27.49 30.41
CA LEU A 171 16.05 -27.43 31.47
C LEU A 171 15.70 -28.30 32.67
N GLU A 172 14.44 -28.29 33.10
CA GLU A 172 13.96 -29.14 34.19
C GLU A 172 14.08 -30.64 33.85
N TYR A 173 13.63 -31.05 32.66
CA TYR A 173 13.77 -32.43 32.20
C TYR A 173 15.23 -32.82 31.91
N GLY A 174 16.06 -31.91 31.42
CA GLY A 174 17.49 -32.14 31.21
C GLY A 174 18.25 -32.41 32.51
N LEU A 175 17.94 -31.66 33.57
CA LEU A 175 18.52 -31.89 34.90
C LEU A 175 18.08 -33.24 35.48
N LEU A 176 16.80 -33.61 35.33
CA LEU A 176 16.28 -34.92 35.77
C LEU A 176 16.93 -36.09 35.03
N ALA A 177 17.13 -35.96 33.72
CA ALA A 177 17.76 -37.00 32.91
C ALA A 177 19.24 -37.21 33.31
N THR A 178 19.99 -36.12 33.46
CA THR A 178 21.40 -36.17 33.86
C THR A 178 21.59 -36.73 35.27
N SER A 179 20.74 -36.36 36.24
CA SER A 179 20.80 -36.94 37.59
C SER A 179 20.50 -38.44 37.60
N THR A 180 19.55 -38.88 36.78
CA THR A 180 19.17 -40.29 36.68
C THR A 180 20.28 -41.14 36.07
N ILE A 181 20.89 -40.65 34.98
CA ILE A 181 22.05 -41.31 34.33
C ILE A 181 23.22 -41.40 35.31
N TRP A 182 23.53 -40.31 36.02
CA TRP A 182 24.60 -40.28 37.01
C TRP A 182 24.37 -41.28 38.15
N PHE A 183 23.15 -41.34 38.67
CA PHE A 183 22.78 -42.28 39.71
C PHE A 183 22.89 -43.74 39.25
N ALA A 184 22.42 -44.05 38.04
CA ALA A 184 22.54 -45.38 37.45
C ALA A 184 24.01 -45.82 37.32
N LEU A 185 24.92 -44.92 36.93
CA LEU A 185 26.36 -45.20 36.84
C LEU A 185 26.99 -45.49 38.21
N ILE A 186 26.60 -44.77 39.26
CA ILE A 186 27.06 -45.04 40.64
C ILE A 186 26.60 -46.42 41.10
N VAL A 187 25.32 -46.75 40.89
CA VAL A 187 24.77 -48.06 41.27
C VAL A 187 25.48 -49.17 40.52
N PHE A 188 25.68 -49.03 39.20
CA PHE A 188 26.42 -50.00 38.39
C PHE A 188 27.85 -50.20 38.87
N ARG A 189 28.56 -49.12 39.23
CA ARG A 189 29.90 -49.20 39.80
C ARG A 189 29.91 -49.93 41.14
N THR A 190 28.93 -49.65 41.99
CA THR A 190 28.81 -50.26 43.33
C THR A 190 28.54 -51.77 43.23
N ILE A 191 27.63 -52.19 42.35
CA ILE A 191 27.35 -53.61 42.09
C ILE A 191 28.62 -54.33 41.63
N ASN A 192 29.37 -53.74 40.68
CA ASN A 192 30.63 -54.33 40.21
C ASN A 192 31.71 -54.42 41.28
N TYR A 193 31.71 -53.52 42.28
CA TYR A 193 32.64 -53.59 43.39
C TYR A 193 32.29 -54.71 44.39
N ILE A 194 30.99 -55.02 44.55
CA ILE A 194 30.51 -56.07 45.46
C ILE A 194 30.64 -57.46 44.83
N VAL A 195 30.43 -57.57 43.51
CA VAL A 195 30.46 -58.83 42.76
C VAL A 195 31.90 -59.33 42.52
N ARG A 196 32.89 -58.46 42.68
CA ARG A 196 34.31 -58.75 42.46
C ARG A 196 35.04 -58.94 43.78
#